data_AF-A0A817LEY7-F1
#
_entry.id   AF-A0A817LEY7-F1
#
_cell.length_a   1.000
_cell.length_b   1.000
_cell.length_c   1.000
_cell.angle_alpha   90.00
_cell.angle_beta   90.00
_cell.angle_gamma   90.00
#
_symmetry.space_group_name_H-M   'P 1'
#
loop_
_entity.id
_entity.type
_entity.pdbx_description
1 polymer ?
#
loop_
_entity_poly.entity_id
_entity_poly.type
_entity_poly.pdbx_seq_one_letter_code
_entity_poly.pdbx_strand_id
1 'polypeptide(L)'
;MTVVQVYVGEKHWKNVGNPSKAKEIIIPTNRKEIIFERVSVNSSYSSQLFSPREDETLAQQVGNQTKRSLLGFVDVLGGNYDEIRKNYPEEQFLHVYQFKSARKYMSTVIQRPDSTIRMFTKSASEII
;
A
#
# COMPACT_ATOMS: atom_id res chain seq x y z
N MET A 1 9.87 -4.04 9.55
CA MET A 1 9.11 -2.79 9.77
C MET A 1 7.62 -3.14 9.79
N THR A 2 6.80 -2.34 10.49
CA THR A 2 5.34 -2.47 10.56
C THR A 2 4.73 -1.08 10.71
N VAL A 3 3.51 -0.87 10.18
CA VAL A 3 2.73 0.34 10.42
C VAL A 3 2.20 0.31 11.85
N VAL A 4 2.69 1.20 12.71
CA VAL A 4 2.31 1.24 14.13
C VAL A 4 1.34 2.38 14.45
N GLN A 5 1.26 3.39 13.59
CA GLN A 5 0.38 4.55 13.72
C GLN A 5 -0.10 4.98 12.33
N VAL A 6 -1.30 5.56 12.25
CA VAL A 6 -1.83 6.14 11.01
C VAL A 6 -2.71 7.35 11.33
N TYR A 7 -2.64 8.39 10.50
CA TYR A 7 -3.55 9.53 10.54
C TYR A 7 -4.50 9.44 9.35
N VAL A 8 -5.79 9.25 9.61
CA VAL A 8 -6.81 9.12 8.55
C VAL A 8 -8.18 9.50 9.09
N GLY A 9 -8.96 10.22 8.28
CA GLY A 9 -10.28 10.69 8.67
C GLY A 9 -10.22 11.67 9.86
N GLU A 10 -9.25 12.59 9.84
CA GLU A 10 -9.02 13.59 10.89
C GLU A 10 -8.72 13.02 12.28
N LYS A 11 -8.39 11.72 12.35
CA LYS A 11 -8.07 11.03 13.59
C LYS A 11 -6.70 10.36 13.49
N HIS A 12 -5.92 10.52 14.56
CA HIS A 12 -4.68 9.80 14.76
C HIS A 12 -4.95 8.48 15.49
N TRP A 13 -4.72 7.37 14.80
CA TRP A 13 -4.84 6.01 15.32
C TRP A 13 -3.46 5.50 15.73
N LYS A 14 -3.36 5.00 16.97
CA LYS A 14 -2.11 4.49 17.55
C LYS A 14 -2.18 2.99 17.77
N ASN A 15 -1.02 2.33 17.79
CA ASN A 15 -0.88 0.89 18.01
C ASN A 15 -1.60 0.02 16.98
N VAL A 16 -1.65 0.49 15.73
CA VAL A 16 -2.34 -0.20 14.61
C VAL A 16 -1.53 -1.38 14.05
N GLY A 17 -0.37 -1.67 14.63
CA GLY A 17 0.33 -2.93 14.40
C GLY A 17 -0.39 -4.12 15.06
N ASN A 18 -1.28 -3.87 16.02
CA ASN A 18 -2.21 -4.88 16.54
C ASN A 18 -3.43 -4.97 15.61
N PRO A 19 -3.72 -6.14 15.01
CA PRO A 19 -4.85 -6.30 14.08
C PRO A 19 -6.20 -5.90 14.66
N SER A 20 -6.45 -6.15 15.95
CA SER A 20 -7.71 -5.76 16.60
C SER A 20 -7.88 -4.25 16.63
N LYS A 21 -6.81 -3.49 16.93
CA LYS A 21 -6.82 -2.03 16.92
C LYS A 21 -6.91 -1.44 15.52
N ALA A 22 -6.27 -2.08 14.55
CA ALA A 22 -6.37 -1.65 13.16
C ALA A 22 -7.79 -1.79 12.61
N LYS A 23 -8.53 -2.82 13.03
CA LYS A 23 -9.95 -3.02 12.66
C LYS A 23 -10.89 -1.94 13.22
N GLU A 24 -10.49 -1.24 14.29
CA GLU A 24 -11.24 -0.09 14.83
C GLU A 24 -11.18 1.14 13.90
N ILE A 25 -10.26 1.16 12.93
CA ILE A 25 -10.08 2.30 12.02
C ILE A 25 -11.31 2.43 11.11
N ILE A 26 -12.08 3.50 11.33
CA ILE A 26 -13.26 3.85 10.55
C ILE A 26 -12.85 4.74 9.38
N ILE A 27 -12.96 4.19 8.17
CA ILE A 27 -12.74 4.92 6.93
C ILE A 27 -13.92 4.57 6.00
N PRO A 28 -14.58 5.56 5.36
CA PRO A 28 -15.59 5.31 4.34
C PRO A 28 -15.08 4.37 3.25
N THR A 29 -15.92 3.45 2.77
CA THR A 29 -15.54 2.39 1.82
C THR A 29 -14.81 2.93 0.59
N ASN A 30 -15.37 3.97 -0.04
CA ASN A 30 -14.76 4.63 -1.20
C ASN A 30 -13.35 5.17 -0.93
N ARG A 31 -13.06 5.64 0.30
CA ARG A 31 -11.72 6.09 0.69
C ARG A 31 -10.78 4.93 1.00
N LYS A 32 -11.29 3.83 1.58
CA LYS A 32 -10.49 2.61 1.81
C LYS A 32 -9.99 2.03 0.50
N GLU A 33 -10.87 1.89 -0.49
CA GLU A 33 -10.52 1.39 -1.82
C GLU A 33 -9.40 2.21 -2.47
N ILE A 34 -9.46 3.55 -2.38
CA ILE A 34 -8.40 4.42 -2.89
C ILE A 34 -7.08 4.22 -2.16
N ILE A 35 -7.10 4.02 -0.84
CA ILE A 35 -5.88 3.76 -0.05
C ILE A 35 -5.29 2.41 -0.45
N PHE A 36 -6.12 1.37 -0.60
CA PHE A 36 -5.68 0.04 -1.00
C PHE A 36 -5.06 0.08 -2.41
N GLU A 37 -5.75 0.68 -3.39
CA GLU A 37 -5.24 0.85 -4.75
C GLU A 37 -3.91 1.61 -4.75
N ARG A 38 -3.83 2.74 -4.03
CA ARG A 38 -2.61 3.55 -3.93
C ARG A 38 -1.42 2.76 -3.40
N VAL A 39 -1.62 2.01 -2.31
CA VAL A 39 -0.53 1.26 -1.67
C VAL A 39 -0.09 0.08 -2.53
N SER A 40 -1.04 -0.67 -3.10
CA SER A 40 -0.79 -1.86 -3.92
C SER A 40 -0.09 -1.52 -5.24
N VAL A 41 -0.58 -0.48 -5.94
CA VAL A 41 -0.10 -0.07 -7.27
C VAL A 41 1.20 0.72 -7.21
N ASN A 42 1.34 1.67 -6.28
CA ASN A 42 2.56 2.50 -6.17
C ASN A 42 3.67 1.81 -5.35
N SER A 43 3.59 0.50 -5.14
CA SER A 43 4.64 -0.29 -4.48
C SER A 43 5.23 -1.29 -5.46
N SER A 44 6.53 -1.55 -5.33
CA SER A 44 7.27 -2.54 -6.15
C SER A 44 6.51 -3.86 -6.20
N TYR A 45 6.24 -4.40 -7.39
CA TYR A 45 5.56 -5.68 -7.52
C TYR A 45 6.48 -6.85 -7.14
N SER A 46 7.79 -6.62 -7.14
CA SER A 46 8.77 -7.51 -6.50
C SER A 46 8.70 -7.58 -4.97
N SER A 47 7.92 -6.70 -4.32
CA SER A 47 7.65 -6.79 -2.88
C SER A 47 6.39 -7.64 -2.67
N GLN A 48 6.57 -8.78 -2.01
CA GLN A 48 5.54 -9.80 -1.82
C GLN A 48 5.50 -10.24 -0.35
N LEU A 49 4.29 -10.52 0.12
CA LEU A 49 3.99 -11.13 1.40
C LEU A 49 3.57 -12.56 1.14
N PHE A 50 4.31 -13.51 1.67
CA PHE A 50 3.96 -14.92 1.62
C PHE A 50 3.33 -15.33 2.94
N SER A 51 2.30 -16.17 2.87
CA SER A 51 1.80 -16.85 4.07
C SER A 51 2.95 -17.54 4.80
N PRO A 52 2.93 -17.57 6.15
CA PRO A 52 3.90 -18.36 6.90
C PRO A 52 3.85 -19.81 6.40
N ARG A 53 5.01 -20.44 6.23
CA ARG A 53 5.08 -21.90 5.98
C ARG A 53 4.56 -22.62 7.21
N GLU A 54 4.12 -23.87 7.08
CA GLU A 54 3.57 -24.66 8.20
C GLU A 54 4.52 -24.72 9.42
N ASP A 55 5.82 -24.55 9.19
CA ASP A 55 6.88 -24.59 10.20
C ASP A 55 7.29 -23.20 10.74
N GLU A 56 6.73 -22.12 10.18
CA GLU A 56 7.10 -20.74 10.49
C GLU A 56 5.94 -19.99 11.16
N THR A 57 6.23 -19.32 12.28
CA THR A 57 5.23 -18.49 12.97
C THR A 57 5.01 -17.13 12.32
N LEU A 58 5.86 -16.74 11.37
CA LEU A 58 5.87 -15.43 10.74
C LEU A 58 5.89 -15.54 9.21
N ALA A 59 5.13 -14.66 8.56
CA ALA A 59 5.07 -14.55 7.11
C ALA A 59 6.46 -14.26 6.51
N GLN A 60 6.86 -15.02 5.49
CA GLN A 60 8.06 -14.74 4.72
C GLN A 60 7.83 -13.49 3.86
N GLN A 61 8.77 -12.54 3.85
CA GLN A 61 8.59 -11.27 3.13
C GLN A 61 9.81 -10.95 2.27
N VAL A 62 9.57 -10.58 1.02
CA VAL A 62 10.62 -10.26 0.04
C VAL A 62 10.52 -8.81 -0.39
N GLY A 63 11.66 -8.16 -0.62
CA GLY A 63 11.73 -6.78 -1.13
C GLY A 63 11.92 -5.71 -0.06
N ASN A 64 11.53 -4.47 -0.38
CA ASN A 64 11.81 -3.31 0.47
C ASN A 64 10.97 -3.36 1.76
N GLN A 65 11.62 -3.11 2.90
CA GLN A 65 10.98 -3.26 4.20
C GLN A 65 9.80 -2.31 4.45
N THR A 66 9.84 -1.09 3.91
CA THR A 66 8.73 -0.14 4.05
C THR A 66 7.55 -0.53 3.16
N LYS A 67 7.83 -0.95 1.93
CA LYS A 67 6.79 -1.33 0.96
C LYS A 67 5.98 -2.54 1.46
N ARG A 68 6.65 -3.59 1.95
CA ARG A 68 5.99 -4.78 2.52
C ARG A 68 5.13 -4.44 3.75
N SER A 69 5.58 -3.53 4.61
CA SER A 69 4.81 -3.11 5.79
C SER A 69 3.50 -2.41 5.42
N LEU A 70 3.53 -1.60 4.36
CA LEU A 70 2.34 -0.94 3.86
C LEU A 70 1.38 -1.93 3.19
N LEU A 71 1.89 -2.90 2.42
CA LEU A 71 1.07 -3.98 1.85
C LEU A 71 0.39 -4.79 2.96
N GLY A 72 1.12 -5.16 4.01
CA GLY A 72 0.52 -5.92 5.12
C GLY A 72 -0.51 -5.10 5.89
N PHE A 73 -0.37 -3.78 5.91
CA PHE A 73 -1.40 -2.90 6.48
C PHE A 73 -2.68 -2.86 5.63
N VAL A 74 -2.60 -3.04 4.31
CA VAL A 74 -3.79 -3.22 3.45
C VAL A 74 -4.53 -4.50 3.84
N ASP A 75 -3.81 -5.61 4.00
CA ASP A 75 -4.40 -6.89 4.39
C ASP A 75 -5.08 -6.82 5.77
N VAL A 76 -4.43 -6.17 6.73
CA VAL A 76 -4.99 -5.96 8.08
C VAL A 76 -6.28 -5.14 8.06
N LEU A 77 -6.41 -4.19 7.13
CA LEU A 77 -7.61 -3.39 6.94
C LEU A 77 -8.71 -4.10 6.13
N GLY A 78 -8.47 -5.35 5.71
CA GLY A 78 -9.42 -6.18 4.96
C GLY A 78 -9.34 -6.00 3.45
N GLY A 79 -8.28 -5.39 2.93
CA GLY A 79 -8.00 -5.37 1.49
C GLY A 79 -7.27 -6.63 1.03
N ASN A 80 -7.17 -6.81 -0.29
CA ASN A 80 -6.34 -7.84 -0.91
C ASN A 80 -5.44 -7.18 -1.95
N TYR A 81 -4.16 -6.95 -1.61
CA TYR A 81 -3.26 -6.24 -2.51
C TYR A 81 -2.96 -7.05 -3.79
N ASP A 82 -2.93 -8.38 -3.70
CA ASP A 82 -2.66 -9.27 -4.84
C ASP A 82 -3.80 -9.23 -5.87
N GLU A 83 -5.05 -9.23 -5.43
CA GLU A 83 -6.21 -9.04 -6.32
C GLU A 83 -6.20 -7.67 -7.00
N ILE A 84 -5.87 -6.61 -6.25
CA ILE A 84 -5.73 -5.27 -6.83
C ILE A 84 -4.64 -5.25 -7.91
N ARG A 85 -3.51 -5.92 -7.66
CA ARG A 85 -2.40 -6.01 -8.63
C ARG A 85 -2.76 -6.82 -9.88
N LYS A 86 -3.63 -7.84 -9.77
CA LYS A 86 -4.16 -8.55 -10.95
C LYS A 86 -4.99 -7.64 -11.85
N ASN A 87 -5.71 -6.68 -11.27
CA ASN A 87 -6.49 -5.69 -12.01
C ASN A 87 -5.62 -4.56 -12.59
N TYR A 88 -4.44 -4.34 -12.04
CA TYR A 88 -3.48 -3.31 -12.47
C TYR A 88 -2.09 -3.93 -12.63
N PRO A 89 -1.86 -4.80 -13.63
CA PRO A 89 -0.55 -5.39 -13.88
C PRO A 89 0.46 -4.31 -14.33
N GLU A 90 1.76 -4.53 -14.09
CA GLU A 90 2.80 -3.50 -14.34
C GLU A 90 2.86 -3.08 -15.81
N GLU A 91 2.53 -3.96 -16.75
CA GLU A 91 2.53 -3.69 -18.19
C GLU A 91 1.45 -2.68 -18.61
N GLN A 92 0.42 -2.47 -17.78
CA GLN A 92 -0.65 -1.51 -18.03
C GLN A 92 -0.36 -0.11 -17.45
N PHE A 93 0.78 0.07 -16.77
CA PHE A 93 1.15 1.38 -16.24
C PHE A 93 1.50 2.33 -17.38
N LEU A 94 0.86 3.50 -17.39
CA LEU A 94 1.17 4.56 -18.35
C LEU A 94 2.58 5.11 -18.12
N HIS A 95 2.97 5.27 -16.85
CA HIS A 95 4.31 5.71 -16.50
C HIS A 95 4.65 5.40 -15.04
N VAL A 96 5.93 5.15 -14.76
CA VAL A 96 6.46 5.00 -13.39
C VAL A 96 7.60 5.99 -13.17
N TYR A 97 7.31 7.03 -12.38
CA TYR A 97 8.34 7.91 -11.85
C TYR A 97 9.01 7.22 -10.67
N GLN A 98 10.10 6.50 -10.93
CA GLN A 98 10.86 5.81 -9.88
C GLN A 98 11.32 6.77 -8.77
N PHE A 99 11.72 6.25 -7.62
CA PHE A 99 12.33 7.11 -6.60
C PHE A 99 13.68 7.66 -7.09
N LYS A 100 13.92 8.97 -6.93
CA LYS A 100 15.24 9.59 -7.13
C LYS A 100 15.55 10.51 -5.97
N SER A 101 16.80 10.53 -5.51
CA SER A 101 17.26 11.31 -4.36
C SER A 101 17.01 12.81 -4.49
N ALA A 102 17.10 13.37 -5.71
CA ALA A 102 16.85 14.78 -5.96
C ALA A 102 15.39 15.21 -5.67
N ARG A 103 14.42 14.33 -5.97
CA ARG A 103 12.98 14.62 -5.80
C ARG A 103 12.36 14.00 -4.55
N LYS A 104 12.97 12.93 -4.02
CA LYS A 104 12.54 12.19 -2.82
C LYS A 104 11.12 11.62 -2.85
N TYR A 105 10.46 11.52 -4.01
CA TYR A 105 9.18 10.82 -4.17
C TYR A 105 9.23 9.78 -5.29
N MET A 106 8.28 8.86 -5.27
CA MET A 106 7.96 8.00 -6.41
C MET A 106 6.48 8.06 -6.73
N SER A 107 6.17 7.88 -8.01
CA SER A 107 4.80 7.86 -8.49
C SER A 107 4.56 6.82 -9.58
N THR A 108 3.34 6.30 -9.60
CA THR A 108 2.84 5.41 -10.66
C THR A 108 1.60 6.04 -11.27
N VAL A 109 1.54 6.06 -12.60
CA VAL A 109 0.43 6.58 -13.38
C VAL A 109 -0.29 5.41 -14.05
N ILE A 110 -1.59 5.32 -13.84
CA ILE A 110 -2.45 4.27 -14.41
C ILE A 110 -3.60 4.87 -15.22
N GLN A 111 -4.05 4.10 -16.20
CA GLN A 111 -5.31 4.32 -16.90
C GLN A 111 -6.42 3.57 -16.16
N ARG A 112 -7.53 4.24 -15.84
CA ARG A 112 -8.70 3.61 -15.22
C ARG A 112 -9.70 3.13 -16.29
N PRO A 113 -10.60 2.18 -15.95
CA PRO A 113 -11.60 1.68 -16.89
C PRO A 113 -12.55 2.74 -17.46
N ASP A 114 -12.78 3.82 -16.71
CA ASP A 114 -13.59 5.00 -17.11
C ASP A 114 -12.82 5.99 -18.00
N SER A 115 -11.70 5.56 -18.59
CA SER A 115 -10.78 6.39 -19.38
C SER A 115 -10.15 7.57 -18.62
N THR A 116 -10.29 7.65 -17.29
CA THR A 116 -9.58 8.66 -16.48
C THR A 116 -8.16 8.22 -16.14
N ILE A 117 -7.26 9.18 -16.00
CA ILE A 117 -5.87 8.94 -15.56
C ILE A 117 -5.78 9.16 -14.06
N ARG A 118 -5.10 8.26 -13.36
CA ARG A 118 -4.81 8.40 -11.93
C ARG A 118 -3.32 8.26 -11.65
N MET A 119 -2.79 9.22 -10.90
CA MET A 119 -1.41 9.21 -10.43
C MET A 119 -1.38 8.99 -8.92
N PHE A 120 -0.62 7.98 -8.50
CA PHE A 120 -0.34 7.72 -7.10
C PHE A 120 1.06 8.17 -6.77
N THR A 121 1.22 8.98 -5.72
CA THR A 121 2.54 9.45 -5.26
C THR A 121 2.76 9.02 -3.82
N LYS A 122 4.01 8.71 -3.45
CA LYS A 122 4.42 8.52 -2.06
C LYS A 122 5.79 9.13 -1.78
N SER A 123 5.92 9.71 -0.59
CA SER A 123 7.13 10.29 -0.03
C SER A 123 6.98 10.41 1.50
N ALA A 124 7.97 11.03 2.15
CA ALA A 124 7.84 11.51 3.51
C ALA A 124 6.87 12.70 3.56
N SER A 125 6.21 12.92 4.71
CA SER A 125 5.16 13.93 4.88
C SER A 125 5.65 15.37 4.76
N GLU A 126 6.94 15.62 4.95
CA GLU A 126 7.54 16.94 4.77
C GLU A 126 7.83 17.27 3.29
N ILE A 127 7.73 16.27 2.40
CA ILE A 127 7.94 16.45 0.96
C ILE A 127 6.62 16.67 0.20
N ILE A 128 5.53 16.05 0.67
CA ILE A 128 4.18 16.12 0.08
C ILE A 128 3.18 16.39 1.20
#